data_AF-A0A7K2NLY8-F1
#
_entry.id   AF-A0A7K2NLY8-F1
#
_cell.length_a   1.000
_cell.length_b   1.000
_cell.length_c   1.000
_cell.angle_alpha   90.00
_cell.angle_beta   90.00
_cell.angle_gamma   90.00
#
_symmetry.space_group_name_H-M   'P 1'
#
loop_
_entity.id
_entity.type
_entity.pdbx_description
1 polymer ?
#
loop_
_entity_poly.entity_id
_entity_poly.type
_entity_poly.pdbx_seq_one_letter_code
_entity_poly.pdbx_strand_id
1 'polypeptide(L)' 'MNDRMVWIDCEMTGLSLSDDALIEVAALVTDSELN' A
#
# COMPACT_ATOMS: atom_id res chain seq x y z
N MET A 1 13.93 6.75 17.91
CA MET A 1 13.33 5.76 16.99
C MET A 1 13.20 6.44 15.65
N ASN A 2 13.49 5.75 14.55
CA ASN A 2 13.40 6.34 13.21
C ASN A 2 12.01 6.00 12.68
N ASP A 3 11.05 6.90 12.87
CA ASP A 3 9.66 6.67 12.48
C ASP A 3 9.56 6.73 10.96
N ARG A 4 9.43 5.55 10.35
CA ARG A 4 9.26 5.37 8.90
C ARG A 4 7.79 5.12 8.59
N MET A 5 7.31 5.68 7.49
CA MET A 5 5.98 5.42 6.96
C MET A 5 6.07 4.54 5.72
N VAL A 6 5.09 3.65 5.56
CA VAL A 6 4.95 2.81 4.36
C VAL A 6 3.66 3.22 3.65
N TRP A 7 3.82 3.77 2.46
CA TRP A 7 2.75 4.08 1.53
C TRP A 7 2.45 2.82 0.73
N ILE A 8 1.18 2.45 0.63
CA ILE A 8 0.73 1.28 -0.09
C ILE A 8 -0.41 1.70 -1.01
N ASP A 9 -0.29 1.32 -2.27
CA ASP A 9 -1.37 1.36 -3.25
C ASP A 9 -1.64 -0.06 -3.74
N CYS A 10 -2.93 -0.40 -3.87
CA CYS A 10 -3.41 -1.75 -4.11
C CYS A 10 -4.38 -1.75 -5.28
N GLU A 11 -4.05 -2.47 -6.35
CA GLU A 11 -4.92 -2.63 -7.50
C GLU A 11 -5.66 -3.97 -7.42
N MET A 12 -6.98 -3.90 -7.42
CA MET A 12 -7.87 -5.05 -7.18
C MET A 12 -8.85 -5.23 -8.33
N THR A 13 -9.34 -6.45 -8.51
CA THR A 13 -10.39 -6.74 -9.51
C THR A 13 -11.76 -6.15 -9.12
N GLY A 14 -11.93 -5.77 -7.85
CA GLY A 14 -13.14 -5.18 -7.29
C GLY A 14 -13.01 -4.95 -5.78
N LEU A 15 -14.13 -4.68 -5.10
CA LEU A 15 -14.17 -4.28 -3.69
C LEU A 15 -14.57 -5.41 -2.73
N SER A 16 -14.96 -6.59 -3.23
CA SER A 16 -15.36 -7.73 -2.40
C SER A 16 -14.14 -8.48 -1.92
N LEU A 17 -13.90 -8.51 -0.60
CA LEU A 17 -12.76 -9.24 -0.04
C LEU A 17 -12.87 -10.77 -0.20
N SER A 18 -14.08 -11.30 -0.40
CA SER A 18 -14.29 -12.74 -0.62
C SER A 18 -14.19 -13.15 -2.08
N ASP A 19 -14.56 -12.24 -3.00
CA ASP A 19 -14.78 -12.58 -4.40
C ASP A 19 -13.71 -11.99 -5.33
N ASP A 20 -13.08 -10.87 -4.93
CA ASP A 20 -12.09 -10.16 -5.72
C ASP A 20 -10.66 -10.45 -5.27
N ALA A 21 -9.73 -10.31 -6.21
CA ALA A 21 -8.30 -10.54 -5.98
C ALA A 21 -7.51 -9.23 -5.99
N LEU A 22 -6.47 -9.19 -5.15
CA LEU A 22 -5.40 -8.20 -5.22
C LEU A 22 -4.42 -8.63 -6.34
N ILE A 23 -4.23 -7.77 -7.33
CA ILE A 23 -3.45 -8.08 -8.53
C ILE A 23 -2.07 -7.44 -8.49
N GLU A 24 -1.96 -6.22 -7.97
CA GLU A 24 -0.70 -5.50 -7.85
C GLU A 24 -0.63 -4.73 -6.53
N VAL A 25 0.59 -4.59 -6.00
CA VAL A 25 0.91 -3.75 -4.86
C VAL A 25 2.11 -2.88 -5.20
N ALA A 26 1.93 -1.57 -5.12
CA ALA A 26 3.02 -0.61 -5.14
C ALA A 26 3.28 -0.10 -3.71
N ALA A 27 4.56 -0.05 -3.31
CA ALA A 27 4.93 0.42 -1.99
C ALA A 27 6.10 1.41 -2.05
N LEU A 28 6.04 2.44 -1.20
CA LEU A 28 7.11 3.42 -1.01
C LEU A 28 7.32 3.65 0.49
N VAL A 29 8.58 3.72 0.92
CA VAL A 29 8.92 3.99 2.32
C VAL A 29 9.45 5.42 2.42
N THR A 30 8.89 6.21 3.31
CA THR A 30 9.38 7.57 3.58
C THR A 30 9.75 7.78 5.04
N ASP A 31 10.54 8.81 5.32
CA ASP A 31 10.60 9.42 6.67
C ASP A 31 9.37 10.31 6.96
N SER A 32 9.38 10.98 8.11
CA SER A 32 8.33 11.91 8.54
C SER A 32 8.27 13.20 7.72
N GLU A 33 9.33 13.53 6.97
CA GLU A 33 9.39 14.67 6.05
C GLU A 33 9.00 14.29 4.62
N LEU A 34 8.57 13.04 4.40
CA LEU A 34 8.12 12.49 3.13
C LEU A 34 9.24 12.27 2.08
N ASN A 35 10.51 12.19 2.52
CA ASN A 35 11.63 11.77 1.66
C ASN A 35 11.74 10.25 1.53
#